data_AF-A0A1B6C7T6-F1
#
_entry.id   AF-A0A1B6C7T6-F1
#
_cell.length_a   1.000
_cell.length_b   1.000
_cell.length_c   1.000
_cell.angle_alpha   90.00
_cell.angle_beta   90.00
_cell.angle_gamma   90.00
#
_symmetry.space_group_name_H-M   'P 1'
#
loop_
_entity.id
_entity.type
_entity.pdbx_description
1 polymer ?
#
loop_
_entity_poly.entity_id
_entity_poly.type
_entity_poly.pdbx_seq_one_letter_code
_entity_poly.pdbx_strand_id
1 'polypeptide(L)'
;MTELSEYKEQLPEVIKNLSNAALHFDLLSTKVENPVTLNIKNTPMISRERSTKGSTFVLYNYARICAILQQFQDKVAMEYYDPLPSVLETSFSPLIQEEEWNLMFDYILEWPNVLNKCQHLSSLRFHYICGFLSSLSLCFSRFYRKYRILTEPLPQLLPLMTARLHLLLGLRQVYQNAFNLLSIHPPTHM
;
A
#
# COMPACT_ATOMS: atom_id res chain seq x y z
N MET A 1 -18.15 23.42 -7.01
CA MET A 1 -17.23 24.32 -7.74
C MET A 1 -16.04 24.75 -6.86
N THR A 2 -16.20 24.73 -5.54
CA THR A 2 -15.19 25.01 -4.51
C THR A 2 -14.13 23.89 -4.36
N GLU A 3 -14.53 22.62 -4.33
CA GLU A 3 -13.59 21.47 -4.21
C GLU A 3 -12.61 21.35 -5.39
N LEU A 4 -13.06 21.69 -6.60
CA LEU A 4 -12.24 21.64 -7.82
C LEU A 4 -11.21 22.77 -7.91
N SER A 5 -11.44 23.92 -7.25
CA SER A 5 -10.44 24.98 -7.16
C SER A 5 -9.42 24.67 -6.06
N GLU A 6 -9.87 24.12 -4.93
CA GLU A 6 -9.03 23.72 -3.81
C GLU A 6 -8.06 22.59 -4.19
N TYR A 7 -8.53 21.61 -4.99
CA TYR A 7 -7.69 20.53 -5.52
C TYR A 7 -6.60 21.05 -6.47
N LYS A 8 -6.88 22.08 -7.28
CA LYS A 8 -5.90 22.69 -8.18
C LYS A 8 -4.81 23.47 -7.43
N GLU A 9 -5.13 24.05 -6.28
CA GLU A 9 -4.14 24.74 -5.43
C GLU A 9 -3.22 23.76 -4.71
N GLN A 10 -3.69 22.56 -4.36
CA GLN A 10 -2.90 21.54 -3.66
C GLN A 10 -2.07 20.66 -4.61
N LEU A 11 -2.42 20.62 -5.89
CA LEU A 11 -1.77 19.77 -6.91
C LEU A 11 -0.24 19.91 -6.97
N PRO A 12 0.37 21.11 -6.92
CA PRO A 12 1.83 21.25 -6.96
C PRO A 12 2.53 20.57 -5.78
N GLU A 13 1.94 20.67 -4.58
CA GLU A 13 2.50 20.08 -3.36
C GLU A 13 2.35 18.55 -3.36
N VAL A 14 1.21 18.04 -3.85
CA VAL A 14 1.00 16.59 -4.05
C VAL A 14 2.03 16.02 -5.04
N ILE A 15 2.26 16.69 -6.17
CA ILE A 15 3.24 16.27 -7.18
C ILE A 15 4.66 16.28 -6.58
N LYS A 16 5.00 17.32 -5.81
CA LYS A 16 6.31 17.43 -5.15
C LYS A 16 6.53 16.30 -4.16
N ASN A 17 5.56 16.02 -3.29
CA ASN A 17 5.66 14.97 -2.27
C ASN A 17 5.72 13.57 -2.91
N LEU A 18 4.90 13.32 -3.94
CA LEU A 18 4.98 12.10 -4.74
C LEU A 18 6.36 11.94 -5.39
N SER A 19 6.86 12.99 -6.03
CA SER A 19 8.17 12.96 -6.69
C SER A 19 9.30 12.66 -5.69
N ASN A 20 9.28 13.31 -4.53
CA ASN A 20 10.26 13.09 -3.47
C ASN A 20 10.22 11.64 -2.97
N ALA A 21 9.02 11.14 -2.67
CA ALA A 21 8.83 9.76 -2.22
C ALA A 21 9.28 8.73 -3.28
N ALA A 22 8.96 8.99 -4.55
CA ALA A 22 9.34 8.13 -5.66
C ALA A 22 10.87 8.07 -5.85
N LEU A 23 11.52 9.24 -5.83
CA LEU A 23 12.98 9.34 -5.94
C LEU A 23 13.70 8.67 -4.77
N HIS A 24 13.26 8.87 -3.53
CA HIS A 24 13.80 8.19 -2.36
C HIS A 24 13.67 6.67 -2.50
N PHE A 25 12.50 6.19 -2.90
CA PHE A 25 12.26 4.76 -3.09
C PHE A 25 13.16 4.16 -4.18
N ASP A 26 13.24 4.81 -5.35
CA ASP A 26 14.04 4.31 -6.48
C ASP A 26 15.54 4.31 -6.15
N LEU A 27 16.04 5.30 -5.39
CA LEU A 27 17.41 5.33 -4.91
C LEU A 27 17.70 4.16 -3.95
N LEU A 28 16.83 3.94 -2.97
CA LEU A 28 16.98 2.90 -1.94
C LEU A 28 16.72 1.48 -2.47
N SER A 29 16.02 1.36 -3.60
CA SER A 29 15.77 0.09 -4.29
C SER A 29 17.02 -0.50 -4.94
N THR A 30 18.06 0.32 -5.14
CA THR A 30 19.33 -0.14 -5.71
C THR A 30 20.25 -0.64 -4.60
N LYS A 31 20.99 -1.73 -4.85
CA LYS A 31 22.03 -2.18 -3.91
C LYS A 31 23.09 -1.07 -3.76
N VAL A 32 23.54 -0.84 -2.54
CA VAL A 32 24.55 0.20 -2.23
C VAL A 32 25.84 0.03 -3.05
N GLU A 33 26.20 -1.20 -3.40
CA GLU A 33 27.38 -1.55 -4.18
C GLU A 33 27.24 -1.23 -5.68
N ASN A 34 26.01 -0.98 -6.16
CA ASN A 34 25.73 -0.76 -7.58
C ASN A 34 25.58 0.74 -7.88
N PRO A 35 26.11 1.22 -9.03
CA PRO A 35 25.89 2.61 -9.44
C PRO A 35 24.41 2.85 -9.74
N VAL A 36 23.88 3.97 -9.25
CA VAL A 36 22.53 4.44 -9.57
C VAL A 36 22.58 5.27 -10.84
N THR A 37 21.78 4.91 -11.84
CA THR A 37 21.68 5.68 -13.08
C THR A 37 20.37 6.46 -13.13
N LEU A 38 20.47 7.78 -13.10
CA LEU A 38 19.33 8.67 -13.28
C LEU A 38 19.09 8.87 -14.77
N ASN A 39 18.12 8.14 -15.32
CA ASN A 39 17.77 8.24 -16.73
C ASN A 39 16.58 9.19 -16.90
N ILE A 40 16.87 10.46 -17.18
CA ILE A 40 15.88 11.54 -17.43
C ILE A 40 15.40 11.52 -18.90
N LYS A 41 15.50 10.38 -19.60
CA LYS A 41 14.94 10.31 -20.96
C LYS A 41 13.42 10.44 -20.87
N ASN A 42 12.86 11.31 -21.73
CA ASN A 42 11.42 11.52 -21.97
C ASN A 42 10.71 10.28 -22.57
N THR A 43 11.10 9.08 -22.16
CA THR A 43 10.29 7.89 -22.36
C THR A 43 9.13 8.01 -21.39
N PRO A 44 7.86 7.95 -21.82
CA PRO A 44 6.75 7.98 -20.88
C PRO A 44 7.01 6.93 -19.80
N MET A 45 6.94 7.32 -18.52
CA MET A 45 7.04 6.40 -17.37
C MET A 45 6.06 5.22 -17.44
N ILE A 46 5.16 5.24 -18.44
CA ILE A 46 4.17 4.25 -18.85
C ILE A 46 4.77 3.22 -19.84
N SER A 47 6.06 2.90 -19.75
CA SER A 47 6.51 1.60 -20.30
C SER A 47 5.95 0.52 -19.37
N ARG A 48 5.10 -0.37 -19.90
CA ARG A 48 4.37 -1.43 -19.16
C ARG A 48 5.28 -2.33 -18.30
N GLU A 49 6.58 -2.35 -18.58
CA GLU A 49 7.59 -3.09 -17.82
C GLU A 49 8.00 -2.41 -16.51
N ARG A 50 7.94 -1.08 -16.42
CA ARG A 50 8.25 -0.31 -15.19
C ARG A 50 7.00 0.02 -14.36
N SER A 51 5.81 -0.01 -14.98
CA SER A 51 4.54 0.37 -14.36
C SER A 51 4.01 -0.60 -13.29
N THR A 52 4.58 -1.81 -13.17
CA THR A 52 4.20 -2.81 -12.16
C THR A 52 5.26 -3.06 -11.09
N LYS A 53 6.42 -2.40 -11.20
CA LYS A 53 7.56 -2.59 -10.29
C LYS A 53 8.21 -1.29 -9.81
N GLY A 54 7.92 -0.14 -10.43
CA GLY A 54 8.48 1.15 -10.06
C GLY A 54 7.89 1.72 -8.76
N SER A 55 8.62 2.63 -8.13
CA SER A 55 8.22 3.37 -6.92
C SER A 55 6.78 3.90 -6.97
N THR A 56 6.37 4.50 -8.10
CA THR A 56 5.00 5.01 -8.29
C THR A 56 3.93 3.94 -8.12
N PHE A 57 4.19 2.70 -8.55
CA PHE A 57 3.24 1.59 -8.40
C PHE A 57 3.08 1.20 -6.93
N VAL A 58 4.18 1.21 -6.17
CA VAL A 58 4.17 0.93 -4.73
C VAL A 58 3.39 1.99 -3.98
N LEU A 59 3.72 3.27 -4.23
CA LEU A 59 3.06 4.41 -3.62
C LEU A 59 1.56 4.44 -3.96
N TYR A 60 1.20 4.12 -5.21
CA TYR A 60 -0.19 4.06 -5.64
C TYR A 60 -0.99 2.95 -4.95
N ASN A 61 -0.42 1.75 -4.76
CA ASN A 61 -1.12 0.68 -4.04
C ASN A 61 -1.30 1.02 -2.55
N TYR A 62 -0.32 1.69 -1.93
CA TYR A 62 -0.47 2.22 -0.58
C TYR A 62 -1.59 3.27 -0.49
N ALA A 63 -1.59 4.26 -1.39
CA ALA A 63 -2.63 5.28 -1.45
C ALA A 63 -4.02 4.66 -1.68
N ARG A 64 -4.11 3.64 -2.53
CA ARG A 64 -5.35 2.89 -2.76
C ARG A 64 -5.86 2.19 -1.49
N ILE A 65 -5.00 1.52 -0.72
CA ILE A 65 -5.39 0.93 0.57
C ILE A 65 -5.94 2.01 1.51
N CYS A 66 -5.23 3.15 1.60
CA CYS A 66 -5.65 4.27 2.43
C CYS A 66 -7.02 4.82 1.99
N ALA A 67 -7.23 4.99 0.69
CA ALA A 67 -8.48 5.49 0.14
C ALA A 67 -9.68 4.54 0.42
N ILE A 68 -9.48 3.22 0.33
CA ILE A 68 -10.54 2.25 0.65
C ILE A 68 -10.90 2.33 2.13
N LEU A 69 -9.90 2.40 3.01
CA LEU A 69 -10.12 2.53 4.45
C LEU A 69 -10.79 3.87 4.79
N GLN A 70 -10.39 4.96 4.14
CA GLN A 70 -11.03 6.27 4.32
C GLN A 70 -12.48 6.23 3.84
N GLN A 71 -12.75 5.67 2.66
CA GLN A 71 -14.11 5.53 2.14
C GLN A 71 -15.01 4.70 3.07
N PHE A 72 -14.47 3.70 3.77
CA PHE A 72 -15.21 2.99 4.81
C PHE A 72 -15.55 3.92 5.98
N GLN A 73 -14.57 4.67 6.50
CA GLN A 73 -14.78 5.61 7.61
C GLN A 73 -15.79 6.71 7.25
N ASP A 74 -15.73 7.25 6.03
CA ASP A 74 -16.68 8.26 5.55
C ASP A 74 -18.10 7.67 5.52
N LYS A 75 -18.25 6.41 5.10
CA LYS A 75 -19.54 5.71 5.10
C LYS A 75 -20.05 5.38 6.50
N VAL A 76 -19.16 5.12 7.46
CA VAL A 76 -19.54 5.00 8.88
C VAL A 76 -20.04 6.35 9.41
N ALA A 77 -19.35 7.44 9.08
CA ALA A 77 -19.76 8.80 9.48
C ALA A 77 -21.11 9.22 8.86
N MET A 78 -21.48 8.65 7.71
CA MET A 78 -22.78 8.84 7.05
C MET A 78 -23.84 7.81 7.49
N GLU A 79 -23.59 7.02 8.55
CA GLU A 79 -24.51 5.99 9.06
C GLU A 79 -24.87 4.89 8.03
N TYR A 80 -24.06 4.73 6.97
CA TYR A 80 -24.26 3.69 5.95
C TYR A 80 -23.69 2.33 6.38
N TYR A 81 -22.64 2.34 7.22
CA TYR A 81 -22.09 1.15 7.85
C TYR A 81 -22.00 1.35 9.36
N ASP A 82 -22.07 0.25 10.11
CA ASP A 82 -21.66 0.23 11.50
C ASP A 82 -20.13 0.42 11.62
N PRO A 83 -19.64 0.95 12.75
CA PRO A 83 -18.21 1.00 13.03
C PRO A 83 -17.55 -0.37 12.89
N LEU A 84 -16.30 -0.39 12.41
CA LEU A 84 -15.57 -1.64 12.25
C LEU A 84 -15.40 -2.31 13.64
N PRO A 85 -15.87 -3.54 13.84
CA PRO A 85 -15.68 -4.25 15.09
C PRO A 85 -14.19 -4.46 15.37
N SER A 86 -13.84 -4.67 16.65
CA SER A 86 -12.45 -4.90 17.02
C SER A 86 -11.90 -6.17 16.36
N VAL A 87 -10.58 -6.28 16.26
CA VAL A 87 -9.93 -7.47 15.71
C VAL A 87 -10.28 -8.75 16.48
N LEU A 88 -10.52 -8.63 17.79
CA LEU A 88 -10.88 -9.75 18.68
C LEU A 88 -12.31 -10.23 18.48
N GLU A 89 -13.21 -9.34 18.05
CA GLU A 89 -14.62 -9.64 17.77
C GLU A 89 -14.86 -10.04 16.31
N THR A 90 -13.84 -9.92 15.47
CA THR A 90 -13.94 -10.23 14.04
C THR A 90 -13.61 -11.69 13.77
N SER A 91 -14.52 -12.40 13.12
CA SER A 91 -14.23 -13.74 12.59
C SER A 91 -13.51 -13.64 11.24
N PHE A 92 -12.34 -14.30 11.14
CA PHE A 92 -11.56 -14.39 9.90
C PHE A 92 -11.88 -15.64 9.06
N SER A 93 -12.76 -16.53 9.54
CA SER A 93 -13.20 -17.73 8.81
C SER A 93 -13.73 -17.49 7.39
N PRO A 94 -14.35 -16.34 7.04
CA PRO A 94 -14.77 -16.05 5.67
C PRO A 94 -13.61 -15.84 4.68
N LEU A 95 -12.39 -15.59 5.13
CA LEU A 95 -11.22 -15.46 4.26
C LEU A 95 -10.77 -16.84 3.79
N ILE A 96 -11.20 -17.22 2.59
CA ILE A 96 -10.97 -18.55 2.02
C ILE A 96 -10.21 -18.50 0.69
N GLN A 97 -9.93 -17.30 0.18
CA GLN A 97 -9.29 -17.14 -1.12
C GLN A 97 -7.77 -17.21 -0.95
N GLU A 98 -7.10 -17.89 -1.87
CA GLU A 98 -5.64 -18.03 -1.86
C GLU A 98 -4.94 -16.67 -1.82
N GLU A 99 -5.43 -15.69 -2.56
CA GLU A 99 -4.86 -14.34 -2.55
C GLU A 99 -4.96 -13.63 -1.19
N GLU A 100 -6.00 -13.90 -0.40
CA GLU A 100 -6.16 -13.36 0.95
C GLU A 100 -5.10 -13.97 1.88
N TRP A 101 -4.89 -15.28 1.76
CA TRP A 101 -3.89 -16.01 2.54
C TRP A 101 -2.48 -15.59 2.16
N ASN A 102 -2.17 -15.43 0.88
CA ASN A 102 -0.87 -14.95 0.42
C ASN A 102 -0.56 -13.55 0.99
N LEU A 103 -1.55 -12.64 1.00
CA LEU A 103 -1.39 -11.32 1.63
C LEU A 103 -1.10 -11.43 3.13
N MET A 104 -1.77 -12.33 3.84
CA MET A 104 -1.59 -12.52 5.28
C MET A 104 -0.26 -13.19 5.62
N PHE A 105 0.01 -14.37 5.07
CA PHE A 105 1.17 -15.18 5.44
C PHE A 105 2.47 -14.63 4.86
N ASP A 106 2.49 -14.26 3.58
CA ASP A 106 3.73 -13.88 2.90
C ASP A 106 4.14 -12.44 3.15
N TYR A 107 3.23 -11.59 3.65
CA TYR A 107 3.51 -10.17 3.83
C TYR A 107 3.21 -9.64 5.24
N ILE A 108 2.04 -9.89 5.81
CA ILE A 108 1.76 -9.39 7.17
C ILE A 108 2.62 -10.15 8.19
N LEU A 109 2.60 -11.48 8.14
CA LEU A 109 3.31 -12.31 9.11
C LEU A 109 4.81 -12.42 8.83
N GLU A 110 5.25 -12.31 7.58
CA GLU A 110 6.67 -12.35 7.21
C GLU A 110 7.40 -11.01 7.46
N TRP A 111 6.68 -9.90 7.66
CA TRP A 111 7.30 -8.58 7.85
C TRP A 111 8.37 -8.53 8.97
N PRO A 112 8.15 -9.09 10.18
CA PRO A 112 9.19 -9.15 11.21
C PRO A 112 10.45 -9.92 10.77
N ASN A 113 10.30 -10.99 9.99
CA ASN A 113 11.42 -11.76 9.48
C ASN A 113 12.23 -10.97 8.45
N VAL A 114 11.57 -10.17 7.60
CA VAL A 114 12.24 -9.24 6.68
C VAL A 114 13.08 -8.23 7.46
N LEU A 115 12.55 -7.69 8.57
CA LEU A 115 13.28 -6.77 9.44
C LEU A 115 14.49 -7.42 10.10
N ASN A 116 14.33 -8.61 10.66
CA ASN A 116 15.44 -9.36 11.27
C ASN A 116 16.56 -9.60 10.25
N LYS A 117 16.19 -10.01 9.02
CA LYS A 117 17.15 -10.17 7.92
C LYS A 117 17.90 -8.87 7.63
N CYS A 118 17.28 -7.70 7.75
CA CYS A 118 17.92 -6.40 7.53
C CYS A 118 18.82 -5.95 8.70
N GLN A 119 18.51 -6.33 9.95
CA GLN A 119 19.25 -5.91 11.14
C GLN A 119 20.58 -6.65 11.36
N HIS A 120 20.65 -7.93 11.00
CA HIS A 120 21.85 -8.77 11.24
C HIS A 120 22.99 -8.53 10.25
N LEU A 121 22.90 -7.49 9.43
CA LEU A 121 23.80 -7.26 8.32
C LEU A 121 24.64 -6.03 8.60
N SER A 122 25.96 -6.19 8.45
CA SER A 122 26.95 -5.12 8.55
C SER A 122 26.76 -4.01 7.50
N SER A 123 25.89 -4.20 6.51
CA SER A 123 25.51 -3.21 5.51
C SER A 123 24.00 -2.99 5.47
N LEU A 124 23.59 -1.72 5.33
CA LEU A 124 22.19 -1.32 5.21
C LEU A 124 21.61 -1.86 3.89
N ARG A 125 20.72 -2.86 3.98
CA ARG A 125 20.13 -3.51 2.80
C ARG A 125 18.69 -3.09 2.54
N PHE A 126 18.45 -1.78 2.50
CA PHE A 126 17.13 -1.17 2.23
C PHE A 126 16.46 -1.69 0.95
N HIS A 127 17.24 -2.08 -0.06
CA HIS A 127 16.72 -2.69 -1.29
C HIS A 127 15.87 -3.96 -1.05
N TYR A 128 16.10 -4.72 0.04
CA TYR A 128 15.23 -5.85 0.39
C TYR A 128 13.85 -5.38 0.85
N ILE A 129 13.79 -4.29 1.63
CA ILE A 129 12.52 -3.68 2.05
C ILE A 129 11.78 -3.16 0.82
N CYS A 130 12.47 -2.45 -0.08
CA CYS A 130 11.88 -1.99 -1.33
C CYS A 130 11.35 -3.14 -2.19
N GLY A 131 12.16 -4.20 -2.37
CA GLY A 131 11.73 -5.39 -3.12
C GLY A 131 10.53 -6.11 -2.49
N PHE A 132 10.47 -6.16 -1.16
CA PHE A 132 9.33 -6.69 -0.42
C PHE A 132 8.06 -5.87 -0.66
N LEU A 133 8.15 -4.53 -0.57
CA LEU A 133 7.03 -3.64 -0.86
C LEU A 133 6.56 -3.72 -2.33
N SER A 134 7.48 -3.87 -3.28
CA SER A 134 7.13 -4.09 -4.69
C SER A 134 6.36 -5.39 -4.90
N SER A 135 6.78 -6.48 -4.26
CA SER A 135 6.07 -7.77 -4.31
C SER A 135 4.70 -7.69 -3.64
N LEU A 136 4.62 -7.05 -2.47
CA LEU A 136 3.35 -6.80 -1.78
C LEU A 136 2.38 -6.01 -2.66
N SER A 137 2.86 -4.95 -3.30
CA SER A 137 2.07 -4.11 -4.21
C SER A 137 1.51 -4.91 -5.38
N LEU A 138 2.31 -5.82 -5.93
CA LEU A 138 1.88 -6.70 -7.02
C LEU A 138 0.80 -7.68 -6.55
N CYS A 139 1.00 -8.31 -5.38
CA CYS A 139 0.04 -9.24 -4.79
C CYS A 139 -1.28 -8.54 -4.48
N PHE A 140 -1.23 -7.40 -3.81
CA PHE A 140 -2.41 -6.61 -3.46
C PHE A 140 -3.16 -6.10 -4.70
N SER A 141 -2.45 -5.61 -5.72
CA SER A 141 -3.09 -5.15 -6.97
C SER A 141 -3.87 -6.27 -7.67
N ARG A 142 -3.34 -7.50 -7.65
CA ARG A 142 -4.03 -8.69 -8.18
C ARG A 142 -5.27 -9.05 -7.36
N PHE A 143 -5.14 -9.06 -6.03
CA PHE A 143 -6.25 -9.29 -5.10
C PHE A 143 -7.37 -8.27 -5.33
N TYR A 144 -7.05 -6.97 -5.33
CA TYR A 144 -8.02 -5.89 -5.48
C TYR A 144 -8.76 -5.93 -6.82
N ARG A 145 -8.08 -6.33 -7.90
CA ARG A 145 -8.72 -6.49 -9.22
C ARG A 145 -9.80 -7.58 -9.23
N LYS A 146 -9.64 -8.63 -8.42
CA LYS A 146 -10.55 -9.79 -8.38
C LYS A 146 -11.67 -9.61 -7.36
N TYR A 147 -11.38 -9.03 -6.20
CA TYR A 147 -12.27 -9.05 -5.05
C TYR A 147 -12.72 -7.64 -4.66
N ARG A 148 -14.03 -7.41 -4.69
CA ARG A 148 -14.63 -6.21 -4.13
C ARG A 148 -14.53 -6.24 -2.61
N ILE A 149 -13.98 -5.19 -2.03
CA ILE A 149 -13.82 -5.06 -0.57
C ILE A 149 -15.06 -4.41 0.03
N LEU A 150 -15.38 -3.18 -0.36
CA LEU A 150 -16.58 -2.48 0.11
C LEU A 150 -17.81 -2.92 -0.69
N THR A 151 -18.71 -3.63 -0.01
CA THR A 151 -19.96 -4.17 -0.57
C THR A 151 -21.18 -3.49 0.05
N GLU A 152 -22.38 -3.79 -0.43
CA GLU A 152 -23.61 -3.34 0.23
C GLU A 152 -23.70 -3.88 1.66
N PRO A 153 -24.36 -3.17 2.60
CA PRO A 153 -24.49 -3.54 4.01
C PRO A 153 -25.50 -4.68 4.21
N LEU A 154 -25.37 -5.75 3.43
CA LEU A 154 -26.18 -6.94 3.54
C LEU A 154 -25.59 -7.86 4.62
N PRO A 155 -26.39 -8.39 5.56
CA PRO A 155 -25.88 -9.19 6.69
C PRO A 155 -24.94 -10.34 6.31
N GLN A 156 -25.17 -10.98 5.16
CA GLN A 156 -24.33 -12.06 4.65
C GLN A 156 -22.98 -11.62 4.05
N LEU A 157 -22.85 -10.35 3.63
CA LEU A 157 -21.63 -9.81 3.03
C LEU A 157 -20.73 -9.11 4.06
N LEU A 158 -21.34 -8.56 5.11
CA LEU A 158 -20.63 -7.81 6.16
C LEU A 158 -19.48 -8.60 6.80
N PRO A 159 -19.61 -9.90 7.18
CA PRO A 159 -18.52 -10.64 7.80
C PRO A 159 -17.27 -10.75 6.93
N LEU A 160 -17.44 -10.94 5.62
CA LEU A 160 -16.31 -11.00 4.68
C LEU A 160 -15.69 -9.61 4.47
N MET A 161 -16.53 -8.58 4.37
CA MET A 161 -16.06 -7.21 4.24
C MET A 161 -15.23 -6.78 5.46
N THR A 162 -15.71 -7.05 6.69
CA THR A 162 -14.99 -6.69 7.92
C THR A 162 -13.65 -7.42 8.04
N ALA A 163 -13.61 -8.72 7.73
CA ALA A 163 -12.37 -9.48 7.72
C ALA A 163 -11.35 -8.92 6.70
N ARG A 164 -11.80 -8.56 5.49
CA ARG A 164 -10.95 -7.91 4.48
C ARG A 164 -10.48 -6.52 4.89
N LEU A 165 -11.30 -5.74 5.60
CA LEU A 165 -10.89 -4.44 6.13
C LEU A 165 -9.76 -4.58 7.15
N HIS A 166 -9.83 -5.57 8.05
CA HIS A 166 -8.73 -5.89 8.96
C HIS A 166 -7.47 -6.36 8.24
N LEU A 167 -7.60 -7.16 7.17
CA LEU A 167 -6.47 -7.50 6.31
C LEU A 167 -5.80 -6.24 5.74
N LEU A 168 -6.60 -5.28 5.23
CA LEU A 168 -6.10 -4.01 4.70
C LEU A 168 -5.43 -3.14 5.77
N LEU A 169 -5.94 -3.12 7.00
CA LEU A 169 -5.30 -2.44 8.12
C LEU A 169 -3.91 -3.02 8.41
N GLY A 170 -3.78 -4.35 8.42
CA GLY A 170 -2.49 -5.03 8.58
C GLY A 170 -1.51 -4.69 7.45
N LEU A 171 -1.97 -4.73 6.20
CA LEU A 171 -1.15 -4.32 5.05
C LEU A 171 -0.71 -2.86 5.14
N ARG A 172 -1.62 -1.95 5.49
CA ARG A 172 -1.30 -0.52 5.68
C ARG A 172 -0.23 -0.35 6.76
N GLN A 173 -0.31 -1.10 7.86
CA GLN A 173 0.68 -1.04 8.93
C GLN A 173 2.06 -1.51 8.44
N VAL A 174 2.13 -2.57 7.63
CA VAL A 174 3.39 -3.03 7.01
C VAL A 174 4.00 -1.94 6.13
N TYR A 175 3.20 -1.30 5.26
CA TYR A 175 3.66 -0.17 4.46
C TYR A 175 4.17 0.99 5.33
N GLN A 176 3.41 1.39 6.35
CA GLN A 176 3.79 2.51 7.23
C GLN A 176 5.10 2.22 7.96
N ASN A 177 5.26 1.00 8.49
CA ASN A 177 6.50 0.58 9.14
C ASN A 177 7.70 0.65 8.16
N ALA A 178 7.52 0.13 6.95
CA ALA A 178 8.56 0.14 5.93
C ALA A 178 8.91 1.56 5.47
N PHE A 179 7.92 2.41 5.19
CA PHE A 179 8.17 3.79 4.78
C PHE A 179 8.82 4.63 5.87
N ASN A 180 8.43 4.43 7.14
CA ASN A 180 9.09 5.08 8.27
C ASN A 180 10.57 4.68 8.36
N LEU A 181 10.89 3.40 8.18
CA LEU A 181 12.29 2.92 8.15
C LEU A 181 13.09 3.49 6.96
N LEU A 182 12.44 3.69 5.82
CA LEU A 182 13.05 4.27 4.63
C LEU A 182 13.05 5.81 4.64
N SER A 183 12.48 6.46 5.67
CA SER A 183 12.27 7.91 5.73
C SER A 183 11.55 8.46 4.49
N ILE A 184 10.51 7.74 4.07
CA ILE A 184 9.63 8.11 2.95
C ILE A 184 8.29 8.56 3.52
N HIS A 185 7.81 9.72 3.09
CA HIS A 185 6.46 10.20 3.38
C HIS A 185 5.56 9.97 2.15
N PRO A 186 4.88 8.82 2.06
CA PRO A 186 4.03 8.53 0.91
C PRO A 186 2.73 9.36 0.98
N PRO A 187 2.18 9.78 -0.15
CA PRO A 187 0.84 10.37 -0.14
C PRO A 187 -0.21 9.27 0.13
N THR A 188 -1.26 9.63 0.88
CA THR A 188 -2.39 8.75 1.17
C THR A 188 -3.49 8.82 0.12
N HIS A 189 -3.43 9.82 -0.77
CA HIS A 189 -4.34 10.02 -1.90
C HIS A 189 -3.51 10.32 -3.15
N MET A 190 -3.87 9.70 -4.28
CA MET A 190 -3.22 9.82 -5.58
C MET A 190 -4.23 9.76 -6.71
#